data_AF-A0A8C1WM18-F1
#
_entry.id   AF-A0A8C1WM18-F1
#
_cell.length_a   1.000
_cell.length_b   1.000
_cell.length_c   1.000
_cell.angle_alpha   90.00
_cell.angle_beta   90.00
_cell.angle_gamma   90.00
#
_symmetry.space_group_name_H-M   'P 1'
#
loop_
_entity.id
_entity.type
_entity.pdbx_description
1 polymer ?
#
loop_
_entity_poly.entity_id
_entity_poly.type
_entity_poly.pdbx_seq_one_letter_code
_entity_poly.pdbx_strand_id
1 'polypeptide(L)'
;SKQIFKMVKTSSKNNRTNNTSTHYKIKQVIQDFSYESYEDQMSKHLAVVTRRSKKWSKLLQRTVKLEKNVKVKRYVRKGVPFENRTQIWMAASGAQDQLERNPGCYHSILKAEHDPNIEEVIHPCLQKALFNVLLAYGHHNKDVGYCQGMNFIAGYLLIITKDEEKSFWLMDALLGKILPDYYTPTMLGLKMDQEVLGELVRMKIPAVWQVMNRHDVMWTLVVSRWFICLYVDILPVETVLRIWDCLFYEGSKILYRVALMLIQCLFVIYLQKIFMEPGGLSTATITKLRKMCRNRISSAQNPPSH
;
A
#
# COMPACT_ATOMS: atom_id res chain seq x y z
N SER A 1 -11.35 11.34 -6.84
CA SER A 1 -10.15 11.83 -6.14
C SER A 1 -10.46 12.68 -4.90
N LYS A 2 -11.31 13.73 -4.97
CA LYS A 2 -11.62 14.62 -3.81
C LYS A 2 -12.37 13.95 -2.64
N GLN A 3 -13.17 12.91 -2.86
CA GLN A 3 -13.86 12.17 -1.79
C GLN A 3 -12.92 11.25 -0.97
N ILE A 4 -11.96 10.60 -1.64
CA ILE A 4 -10.96 9.73 -1.01
C ILE A 4 -10.09 10.52 -0.02
N PHE A 5 -9.76 11.78 -0.37
CA PHE A 5 -8.99 12.67 0.49
C PHE A 5 -9.77 13.19 1.71
N LYS A 6 -11.11 13.16 1.69
CA LYS A 6 -11.96 13.61 2.80
C LYS A 6 -12.14 12.54 3.87
N MET A 7 -12.22 11.26 3.50
CA MET A 7 -12.38 10.14 4.45
C MET A 7 -11.10 9.85 5.27
N VAL A 8 -9.91 10.05 4.69
CA VAL A 8 -8.62 9.78 5.37
C VAL A 8 -8.21 10.94 6.31
N LYS A 9 -8.65 12.16 6.03
CA LYS A 9 -8.24 13.35 6.80
C LYS A 9 -8.94 13.51 8.15
N THR A 10 -10.07 12.82 8.36
CA THR A 10 -10.85 12.89 9.61
C THR A 10 -10.16 12.18 10.78
N SER A 11 -9.21 11.28 10.54
CA SER A 11 -8.42 10.62 11.62
C SER A 11 -7.16 11.37 12.06
N SER A 12 -6.69 12.39 11.33
CA SER A 12 -5.34 12.95 11.55
C SER A 12 -5.34 14.42 12.04
N LYS A 13 -6.47 14.98 12.44
CA LYS A 13 -6.60 16.42 12.74
C LYS A 13 -6.28 16.86 14.18
N ASN A 14 -5.82 15.97 15.05
CA ASN A 14 -5.65 16.28 16.48
C ASN A 14 -4.23 16.62 16.95
N ASN A 15 -3.32 17.10 16.10
CA ASN A 15 -2.09 17.72 16.60
C ASN A 15 -1.56 18.81 15.66
N ARG A 16 -1.77 20.08 16.04
CA ARG A 16 -1.07 21.23 15.46
C ARG A 16 -0.58 22.14 16.59
N THR A 17 0.74 22.18 16.77
CA THR A 17 1.43 23.32 17.38
C THR A 17 2.63 23.74 16.52
N ASN A 18 2.51 24.98 16.06
CA ASN A 18 3.46 26.00 15.60
C ASN A 18 4.93 25.63 15.32
N ASN A 19 5.40 25.93 14.10
CA ASN A 19 6.70 26.56 13.90
C ASN A 19 6.78 27.30 12.55
N THR A 20 6.97 28.62 12.62
CA THR A 20 6.81 29.63 11.54
C THR A 20 8.04 29.80 10.63
N SER A 21 9.11 29.01 10.80
CA SER A 21 10.33 29.13 9.98
C SER A 21 10.31 28.25 8.70
N THR A 22 9.58 27.14 8.71
CA THR A 22 9.47 26.20 7.57
C THR A 22 8.64 26.78 6.41
N HIS A 23 7.83 27.80 6.68
CA HIS A 23 6.87 28.34 5.72
C HIS A 23 7.53 29.14 4.57
N TYR A 24 8.71 29.69 4.80
CA TYR A 24 9.44 30.49 3.80
C TYR A 24 10.24 29.61 2.82
N LYS A 25 10.82 28.50 3.27
CA LYS A 25 11.50 27.52 2.38
C LYS A 25 10.53 26.74 1.50
N ILE A 26 9.32 26.46 1.99
CA ILE A 26 8.26 25.82 1.20
C ILE A 26 7.74 26.76 0.09
N LYS A 27 7.69 28.08 0.33
CA LYS A 27 7.31 29.05 -0.72
C LYS A 27 8.28 29.07 -1.89
N GLN A 28 9.57 28.87 -1.64
CA GLN A 28 10.60 28.95 -2.68
C GLN A 28 10.62 27.71 -3.59
N VAL A 29 10.34 26.51 -3.05
CA VAL A 29 10.19 25.28 -3.86
C VAL A 29 8.86 25.26 -4.64
N ILE A 30 7.83 25.97 -4.14
CA ILE A 30 6.54 26.13 -4.84
C ILE A 30 6.63 27.19 -5.96
N GLN A 31 7.60 28.11 -5.90
CA GLN A 31 7.75 29.19 -6.88
C GLN A 31 8.29 28.74 -8.24
N ASP A 32 8.91 27.56 -8.32
CA ASP A 32 9.41 26.98 -9.58
C ASP A 32 8.37 26.10 -10.32
N PHE A 33 7.16 25.94 -9.78
CA PHE A 33 6.07 25.20 -10.41
C PHE A 33 5.04 26.18 -10.97
N SER A 34 5.25 26.67 -12.20
CA SER A 34 4.27 27.56 -12.84
C SER A 34 2.95 26.82 -13.08
N TYR A 35 1.83 27.53 -12.92
CA TYR A 35 0.50 26.99 -13.19
C TYR A 35 0.37 26.49 -14.65
N GLU A 36 1.03 27.18 -15.59
CA GLU A 36 1.12 26.77 -17.00
C GLU A 36 1.87 25.45 -17.21
N SER A 37 2.95 25.21 -16.45
CA SER A 37 3.68 23.93 -16.49
C SER A 37 2.82 22.77 -16.00
N TYR A 38 2.02 23.00 -14.94
CA TYR A 38 1.06 22.01 -14.44
C TYR A 38 -0.06 21.74 -15.44
N GLU A 39 -0.65 22.77 -16.06
CA GLU A 39 -1.71 22.62 -17.07
C GLU A 39 -1.22 21.88 -18.32
N ASP A 40 -0.01 22.18 -18.81
CA ASP A 40 0.58 21.46 -19.95
C ASP A 40 0.89 19.99 -19.59
N GLN A 41 1.45 19.74 -18.41
CA GLN A 41 1.67 18.36 -17.93
C GLN A 41 0.36 17.59 -17.76
N MET A 42 -0.67 18.23 -17.19
CA MET A 42 -2.00 17.64 -17.01
C MET A 42 -2.66 17.35 -18.36
N SER A 43 -2.57 18.27 -19.32
CA SER A 43 -3.11 18.12 -20.66
C SER A 43 -2.45 16.94 -21.40
N LYS A 44 -1.13 16.83 -21.34
CA LYS A 44 -0.37 15.68 -21.87
C LYS A 44 -0.78 14.38 -21.18
N HIS A 45 -0.95 14.40 -19.86
CA HIS A 45 -1.41 13.24 -19.09
C HIS A 45 -2.83 12.80 -19.51
N LEU A 46 -3.76 13.75 -19.63
CA LEU A 46 -5.15 13.51 -19.99
C LEU A 46 -5.28 12.96 -21.42
N ALA A 47 -4.49 13.48 -22.36
CA ALA A 47 -4.42 12.95 -23.73
C ALA A 47 -3.94 11.49 -23.74
N VAL A 48 -2.94 11.16 -22.93
CA VAL A 48 -2.42 9.78 -22.79
C VAL A 48 -3.48 8.86 -22.16
N VAL A 49 -4.15 9.30 -21.09
CA VAL A 49 -5.22 8.55 -20.43
C VAL A 49 -6.39 8.30 -21.38
N THR A 50 -6.84 9.32 -22.10
CA THR A 50 -7.94 9.23 -23.08
C THR A 50 -7.61 8.24 -24.19
N ARG A 51 -6.40 8.32 -24.76
CA ARG A 51 -5.95 7.38 -25.80
C ARG A 51 -5.89 5.94 -25.28
N ARG A 52 -5.45 5.74 -24.03
CA ARG A 52 -5.41 4.42 -23.39
C ARG A 52 -6.83 3.89 -23.13
N SER A 53 -7.73 4.73 -22.63
CA SER A 53 -9.14 4.38 -22.41
C SER A 53 -9.80 3.88 -23.69
N LYS A 54 -9.67 4.61 -24.82
CA LYS A 54 -10.18 4.17 -26.13
C LYS A 54 -9.63 2.81 -26.56
N LYS A 55 -8.35 2.52 -26.28
CA LYS A 55 -7.74 1.22 -26.58
C LYS A 55 -8.28 0.09 -25.70
N TRP A 56 -8.59 0.38 -24.44
CA TRP A 56 -9.23 -0.57 -23.52
C TRP A 56 -10.67 -0.85 -23.93
N SER A 57 -11.47 0.17 -24.25
CA SER A 57 -12.85 -0.02 -24.72
C SER A 57 -12.91 -0.91 -25.98
N LYS A 58 -12.02 -0.67 -26.96
CA LYS A 58 -11.93 -1.50 -28.16
C LYS A 58 -11.51 -2.95 -27.88
N LEU A 59 -10.71 -3.17 -26.84
CA LEU A 59 -10.28 -4.51 -26.44
C LEU A 59 -11.45 -5.25 -25.76
N LEU A 60 -12.15 -4.59 -24.84
CA LEU A 60 -13.25 -5.15 -24.09
C LEU A 60 -14.48 -5.43 -24.96
N GLN A 61 -14.80 -4.58 -25.93
CA GLN A 61 -15.90 -4.82 -26.88
C GLN A 61 -15.72 -6.09 -27.72
N ARG A 62 -14.48 -6.51 -27.95
CA ARG A 62 -14.15 -7.67 -28.81
C ARG A 62 -14.02 -8.97 -28.04
N THR A 63 -14.08 -8.94 -26.72
CA THR A 63 -13.70 -10.10 -25.90
C THR A 63 -14.80 -10.39 -24.89
N VAL A 64 -15.42 -11.58 -25.00
CA VAL A 64 -16.45 -12.04 -24.06
C VAL A 64 -15.83 -12.39 -22.69
N LYS A 65 -14.62 -12.98 -22.68
CA LYS A 65 -13.86 -13.32 -21.47
C LYS A 65 -12.41 -12.86 -21.59
N LEU A 66 -11.88 -12.16 -20.57
CA LEU A 66 -10.52 -11.63 -20.61
C LEU A 66 -9.48 -12.74 -20.47
N GLU A 67 -8.85 -13.13 -21.58
CA GLU A 67 -7.73 -14.07 -21.56
C GLU A 67 -6.39 -13.40 -21.28
N LYS A 68 -5.54 -14.06 -20.47
CA LYS A 68 -4.19 -13.57 -20.20
C LYS A 68 -3.31 -13.74 -21.44
N ASN A 69 -2.90 -12.62 -22.04
CA ASN A 69 -1.96 -12.62 -23.17
C ASN A 69 -0.95 -11.47 -23.07
N VAL A 70 0.02 -11.45 -23.97
CA VAL A 70 1.10 -10.44 -24.00
C VAL A 70 0.56 -9.02 -24.23
N LYS A 71 -0.50 -8.88 -25.03
CA LYS A 71 -1.12 -7.58 -25.33
C LYS A 71 -1.83 -7.02 -24.09
N VAL A 72 -2.66 -7.82 -23.43
CA VAL A 72 -3.36 -7.43 -22.18
C VAL A 72 -2.34 -7.13 -21.09
N LYS A 73 -1.30 -7.96 -20.93
CA LYS A 73 -0.19 -7.70 -19.97
C LYS A 73 0.43 -6.33 -20.19
N ARG A 74 0.72 -5.97 -21.45
CA ARG A 74 1.28 -4.65 -21.80
C ARG A 74 0.32 -3.51 -21.46
N TYR A 75 -0.98 -3.72 -21.62
CA TYR A 75 -1.99 -2.72 -21.32
C TYR A 75 -2.13 -2.52 -19.81
N VAL A 76 -2.20 -3.62 -19.05
CA VAL A 76 -2.20 -3.61 -17.58
C VAL A 76 -0.99 -2.87 -17.01
N ARG A 77 0.23 -3.17 -17.49
CA ARG A 77 1.45 -2.45 -17.10
C ARG A 77 1.41 -0.95 -17.42
N LYS A 78 0.66 -0.56 -18.46
CA LYS A 78 0.43 0.86 -18.84
C LYS A 78 -0.75 1.49 -18.09
N GLY A 79 -1.51 0.71 -17.33
CA GLY A 79 -2.59 1.13 -16.45
C GLY A 79 -3.95 0.77 -16.98
N VAL A 80 -4.78 0.27 -16.07
CA VAL A 80 -6.20 0.05 -16.31
C VAL A 80 -6.95 1.35 -16.01
N PRO A 81 -7.82 1.83 -16.91
CA PRO A 81 -8.70 2.96 -16.63
C PRO A 81 -9.58 2.67 -15.41
N PHE A 82 -9.87 3.70 -14.62
CA PHE A 82 -10.63 3.56 -13.38
C PHE A 82 -11.92 2.73 -13.56
N GLU A 83 -12.74 3.08 -14.55
CA GLU A 83 -14.03 2.43 -14.83
C GLU A 83 -13.92 0.96 -15.25
N ASN A 84 -12.74 0.51 -15.69
CA ASN A 84 -12.53 -0.86 -16.13
C ASN A 84 -11.85 -1.73 -15.07
N ARG A 85 -11.37 -1.16 -13.95
CA ARG A 85 -10.60 -1.91 -12.94
C ARG A 85 -11.38 -3.09 -12.39
N THR A 86 -12.61 -2.88 -11.96
CA THR A 86 -13.47 -3.93 -11.41
C THR A 86 -13.56 -5.12 -12.35
N GLN A 87 -13.97 -4.90 -13.60
CA GLN A 87 -14.08 -5.96 -14.60
C GLN A 87 -12.75 -6.67 -14.85
N ILE A 88 -11.66 -5.91 -15.01
CA ILE A 88 -10.33 -6.47 -15.33
C ILE A 88 -9.75 -7.25 -14.15
N TRP A 89 -9.84 -6.72 -12.93
CA TRP A 89 -9.34 -7.37 -11.73
C TRP A 89 -10.13 -8.65 -11.42
N MET A 90 -11.46 -8.60 -11.55
CA MET A 90 -12.33 -9.77 -11.34
C MET A 90 -11.95 -10.91 -12.30
N ALA A 91 -11.79 -10.60 -13.59
CA ALA A 91 -11.42 -11.59 -14.58
C ALA A 91 -9.97 -12.07 -14.44
N ALA A 92 -9.01 -11.17 -14.22
CA ALA A 92 -7.58 -11.51 -14.19
C ALA A 92 -7.17 -12.33 -12.96
N SER A 93 -7.84 -12.12 -11.82
CA SER A 93 -7.61 -12.85 -10.57
C SER A 93 -8.31 -14.21 -10.53
N GLY A 94 -9.39 -14.36 -11.30
CA GLY A 94 -10.31 -15.50 -11.23
C GLY A 94 -11.45 -15.30 -10.23
N ALA A 95 -11.54 -14.13 -9.58
CA ALA A 95 -12.65 -13.79 -8.68
C ALA A 95 -14.01 -13.83 -9.39
N GLN A 96 -14.07 -13.48 -10.68
CA GLN A 96 -15.31 -13.58 -11.46
C GLN A 96 -15.81 -15.03 -11.54
N ASP A 97 -14.90 -15.97 -11.82
CA ASP A 97 -15.26 -17.39 -11.92
C ASP A 97 -15.71 -17.93 -10.55
N GLN A 98 -15.14 -17.45 -9.45
CA GLN A 98 -15.55 -17.85 -8.09
C GLN A 98 -16.93 -17.31 -7.72
N LEU A 99 -17.21 -16.04 -8.06
CA LEU A 99 -18.53 -15.43 -7.87
C LEU A 99 -19.61 -16.21 -8.62
N GLU A 100 -19.37 -16.52 -9.90
CA GLU A 100 -20.32 -17.25 -10.75
C GLU A 100 -20.56 -18.69 -10.28
N ARG A 101 -19.55 -19.35 -9.71
CA ARG A 101 -19.66 -20.71 -9.17
C ARG A 101 -20.38 -20.78 -7.83
N ASN A 102 -20.42 -19.68 -7.08
CA ASN A 102 -20.95 -19.64 -5.71
C ASN A 102 -22.03 -18.55 -5.56
N PRO A 103 -23.13 -18.63 -6.34
CA PRO A 103 -24.17 -17.60 -6.31
C PRO A 103 -24.80 -17.49 -4.92
N GLY A 104 -24.89 -16.25 -4.40
CA GLY A 104 -25.49 -15.97 -3.10
C GLY A 104 -24.62 -16.32 -1.90
N CYS A 105 -23.41 -16.87 -2.10
CA CYS A 105 -22.50 -17.25 -1.01
C CYS A 105 -22.22 -16.09 -0.05
N TYR A 106 -21.89 -14.90 -0.57
CA TYR A 106 -21.63 -13.72 0.24
C TYR A 106 -22.82 -13.37 1.16
N HIS A 107 -24.01 -13.36 0.59
CA HIS A 107 -25.24 -13.03 1.31
C HIS A 107 -25.60 -14.11 2.35
N SER A 108 -25.33 -15.38 2.06
CA SER A 108 -25.51 -16.48 3.00
C SER A 108 -24.56 -16.38 4.18
N ILE A 109 -23.30 -16.00 3.95
CA ILE A 109 -22.32 -15.79 5.03
C ILE A 109 -22.78 -14.68 5.98
N LEU A 110 -23.24 -13.54 5.45
CA LEU A 110 -23.71 -12.41 6.27
C LEU A 110 -25.00 -12.67 7.07
N LYS A 111 -25.76 -13.72 6.71
CA LYS A 111 -26.97 -14.13 7.42
C LYS A 111 -26.71 -15.22 8.45
N ALA A 112 -25.54 -15.85 8.40
CA ALA A 112 -25.18 -16.90 9.33
C ALA A 112 -24.94 -16.32 10.73
N GLU A 113 -24.91 -17.19 11.73
CA GLU A 113 -24.45 -16.81 13.06
C GLU A 113 -22.95 -16.48 13.00
N HIS A 114 -22.61 -15.27 13.44
CA HIS A 114 -21.24 -14.77 13.40
C HIS A 114 -20.51 -15.05 14.71
N ASP A 115 -19.18 -15.16 14.62
CA ASP A 115 -18.32 -15.31 15.79
C ASP A 115 -18.19 -13.92 16.45
N PRO A 116 -18.65 -13.75 17.70
CA PRO A 116 -18.61 -12.45 18.38
C PRO A 116 -17.17 -11.90 18.51
N ASN A 117 -16.16 -12.77 18.52
CA ASN A 117 -14.75 -12.34 18.58
C ASN A 117 -14.33 -11.63 17.28
N ILE A 118 -14.83 -12.07 16.12
CA ILE A 118 -14.52 -11.42 14.83
C ILE A 118 -15.21 -10.06 14.78
N GLU A 119 -16.48 -9.99 15.22
CA GLU A 119 -17.24 -8.74 15.26
C GLU A 119 -16.61 -7.70 16.20
N GLU A 120 -16.10 -8.11 17.36
CA GLU A 120 -15.47 -7.20 18.32
C GLU A 120 -14.15 -6.62 17.79
N VAL A 121 -13.35 -7.45 17.11
CA VAL A 121 -12.06 -7.01 16.53
C VAL A 121 -12.26 -6.08 15.32
N ILE A 122 -13.34 -6.29 14.54
CA ILE A 122 -13.70 -5.40 13.43
C ILE A 122 -14.45 -4.19 14.01
N HIS A 123 -13.72 -3.09 14.21
CA HIS A 123 -14.23 -1.92 14.92
C HIS A 123 -15.66 -1.48 14.49
N PRO A 124 -16.62 -1.36 15.44
CA PRO A 124 -18.02 -1.01 15.14
C PRO A 124 -18.26 0.34 14.46
N CYS A 125 -17.25 1.23 14.43
CA CYS A 125 -17.35 2.53 13.78
C CYS A 125 -17.05 2.48 12.28
N LEU A 126 -16.66 1.31 11.76
CA LEU A 126 -16.42 1.12 10.34
C LEU A 126 -17.73 1.31 9.57
N GLN A 127 -17.60 1.86 8.35
CA GLN A 127 -18.73 1.93 7.44
C GLN A 127 -19.29 0.51 7.24
N LYS A 128 -20.62 0.36 7.30
CA LYS A 128 -21.32 -0.94 7.20
C LYS A 128 -20.81 -1.83 6.07
N ALA A 129 -20.58 -1.26 4.88
CA ALA A 129 -20.06 -2.02 3.74
C ALA A 129 -18.65 -2.61 3.98
N LEU A 130 -17.78 -1.84 4.65
CA LEU A 130 -16.45 -2.32 5.02
C LEU A 130 -16.52 -3.40 6.10
N PHE A 131 -17.38 -3.20 7.11
CA PHE A 131 -17.64 -4.20 8.13
C PHE A 131 -18.12 -5.53 7.52
N ASN A 132 -19.14 -5.48 6.66
CA ASN A 132 -19.71 -6.67 6.01
C ASN A 132 -18.66 -7.45 5.21
N VAL A 133 -17.85 -6.78 4.39
CA VAL A 133 -16.83 -7.46 3.57
C VAL A 133 -15.78 -8.13 4.43
N LEU A 134 -15.31 -7.44 5.49
CA LEU A 134 -14.31 -8.00 6.40
C LEU A 134 -14.86 -9.18 7.21
N LEU A 135 -16.10 -9.05 7.69
CA LEU A 135 -16.80 -10.10 8.43
C LEU A 135 -16.99 -11.33 7.54
N ALA A 136 -17.54 -11.14 6.34
CA ALA A 136 -17.75 -12.22 5.39
C ALA A 136 -16.44 -12.93 5.03
N TYR A 137 -15.35 -12.19 4.84
CA TYR A 137 -14.04 -12.77 4.58
C TYR A 137 -13.52 -13.60 5.76
N GLY A 138 -13.59 -13.07 6.99
CA GLY A 138 -13.12 -13.79 8.18
C GLY A 138 -13.90 -15.09 8.42
N HIS A 139 -15.19 -15.11 8.11
CA HIS A 139 -16.01 -16.32 8.14
C HIS A 139 -15.72 -17.29 6.99
N HIS A 140 -15.41 -16.77 5.81
CA HIS A 140 -15.07 -17.58 4.64
C HIS A 140 -13.73 -18.31 4.82
N ASN A 141 -12.74 -17.65 5.43
CA ASN A 141 -11.42 -18.21 5.68
C ASN A 141 -11.09 -18.14 7.18
N LYS A 142 -11.52 -19.17 7.93
CA LYS A 142 -11.37 -19.24 9.39
C LYS A 142 -9.91 -19.33 9.86
N ASP A 143 -9.01 -19.85 9.03
CA ASP A 143 -7.58 -19.94 9.37
C ASP A 143 -6.91 -18.56 9.43
N VAL A 144 -7.49 -17.59 8.70
CA VAL A 144 -7.05 -16.19 8.69
C VAL A 144 -7.88 -15.36 9.66
N GLY A 145 -9.21 -15.51 9.65
CA GLY A 145 -10.12 -14.64 10.37
C GLY A 145 -9.96 -13.18 9.93
N TYR A 146 -9.74 -12.29 10.88
CA TYR A 146 -9.40 -10.89 10.61
C TYR A 146 -8.01 -10.55 11.13
N CYS A 147 -7.19 -9.98 10.25
CA CYS A 147 -5.86 -9.51 10.54
C CYS A 147 -5.74 -7.99 10.28
N GLN A 148 -5.02 -7.29 11.15
CA GLN A 148 -4.78 -5.86 11.02
C GLN A 148 -4.06 -5.55 9.70
N GLY A 149 -4.63 -4.61 8.93
CA GLY A 149 -4.16 -4.27 7.59
C GLY A 149 -5.17 -4.62 6.51
N MET A 150 -6.00 -5.65 6.73
CA MET A 150 -7.06 -6.08 5.81
C MET A 150 -8.11 -4.99 5.58
N ASN A 151 -8.38 -4.15 6.58
CA ASN A 151 -9.30 -3.01 6.48
C ASN A 151 -8.89 -2.00 5.40
N PHE A 152 -7.60 -1.75 5.22
CA PHE A 152 -7.10 -0.87 4.15
C PHE A 152 -7.34 -1.50 2.78
N ILE A 153 -7.13 -2.81 2.67
CA ILE A 153 -7.31 -3.55 1.44
C ILE A 153 -8.77 -3.57 1.03
N ALA A 154 -9.65 -4.01 1.94
CA ALA A 154 -11.09 -4.03 1.73
C ALA A 154 -11.66 -2.63 1.43
N GLY A 155 -11.19 -1.59 2.13
CA GLY A 155 -11.60 -0.21 1.87
C GLY A 155 -11.25 0.25 0.45
N TYR A 156 -10.05 -0.06 -0.03
CA TYR A 156 -9.66 0.27 -1.41
C TYR A 156 -10.47 -0.53 -2.43
N LEU A 157 -10.68 -1.83 -2.21
CA LEU A 157 -11.52 -2.64 -3.09
C LEU A 157 -12.92 -2.05 -3.19
N LEU A 158 -13.57 -1.73 -2.07
CA LEU A 158 -14.91 -1.13 -2.03
C LEU A 158 -15.00 0.20 -2.78
N ILE A 159 -13.98 1.07 -2.67
CA ILE A 159 -13.95 2.35 -3.40
C ILE A 159 -13.92 2.13 -4.92
N ILE A 160 -13.23 1.08 -5.39
CA ILE A 160 -13.06 0.79 -6.82
C ILE A 160 -14.26 0.02 -7.38
N THR A 161 -14.71 -1.01 -6.69
CA THR A 161 -15.79 -1.88 -7.13
C THR A 161 -17.16 -1.22 -6.99
N LYS A 162 -17.34 -0.40 -5.93
CA LYS A 162 -18.63 0.11 -5.46
C LYS A 162 -19.66 -1.02 -5.26
N ASP A 163 -19.18 -2.21 -4.89
CA ASP A 163 -19.96 -3.45 -4.82
C ASP A 163 -19.32 -4.36 -3.76
N GLU A 164 -20.08 -4.71 -2.71
CA GLU A 164 -19.56 -5.47 -1.58
C GLU A 164 -19.15 -6.90 -1.98
N GLU A 165 -20.00 -7.60 -2.73
CA GLU A 165 -19.77 -9.00 -3.12
C GLU A 165 -18.57 -9.12 -4.06
N LYS A 166 -18.43 -8.21 -5.04
CA LYS A 166 -17.22 -8.16 -5.87
C LYS A 166 -15.97 -7.83 -5.07
N SER A 167 -16.08 -6.97 -4.05
CA SER A 167 -14.95 -6.65 -3.18
C SER A 167 -14.52 -7.86 -2.36
N PHE A 168 -15.48 -8.61 -1.83
CA PHE A 168 -15.25 -9.86 -1.13
C PHE A 168 -14.51 -10.87 -2.03
N TRP A 169 -15.00 -11.12 -3.25
CA TRP A 169 -14.34 -12.09 -4.15
C TRP A 169 -12.97 -11.64 -4.65
N LEU A 170 -12.75 -10.33 -4.84
CA LEU A 170 -11.40 -9.81 -5.11
C LEU A 170 -10.46 -9.98 -3.92
N MET A 171 -10.98 -9.79 -2.70
CA MET A 171 -10.23 -10.00 -1.47
C MET A 171 -9.88 -11.47 -1.30
N ASP A 172 -10.82 -12.39 -1.55
CA ASP A 172 -10.58 -13.83 -1.63
C ASP A 172 -9.48 -14.20 -2.62
N ALA A 173 -9.59 -13.73 -3.87
CA ALA A 173 -8.56 -14.01 -4.86
C ALA A 173 -7.19 -13.40 -4.51
N LEU A 174 -7.17 -12.22 -3.87
CA LEU A 174 -5.93 -11.54 -3.49
C LEU A 174 -5.24 -12.23 -2.32
N LEU A 175 -5.98 -12.51 -1.25
CA LEU A 175 -5.43 -13.01 0.01
C LEU A 175 -5.37 -14.54 0.05
N GLY A 176 -6.35 -15.23 -0.52
CA GLY A 176 -6.40 -16.70 -0.54
C GLY A 176 -5.53 -17.31 -1.62
N LYS A 177 -5.31 -16.63 -2.75
CA LYS A 177 -4.62 -17.19 -3.91
C LYS A 177 -3.35 -16.47 -4.32
N ILE A 178 -3.36 -15.14 -4.38
CA ILE A 178 -2.17 -14.37 -4.82
C ILE A 178 -1.14 -14.27 -3.68
N LEU A 179 -1.60 -14.19 -2.43
CA LEU A 179 -0.78 -13.95 -1.23
C LEU A 179 -1.08 -14.98 -0.12
N PRO A 180 -0.88 -16.28 -0.38
CA PRO A 180 -1.15 -17.30 0.61
C PRO A 180 -0.34 -17.07 1.89
N ASP A 181 -0.93 -17.41 3.05
CA ASP A 181 -0.30 -17.36 4.37
C ASP A 181 0.21 -15.98 4.82
N TYR A 182 -0.23 -14.88 4.18
CA TYR A 182 0.16 -13.53 4.59
C TYR A 182 -0.51 -13.08 5.88
N TYR A 183 -1.76 -13.48 6.10
CA TYR A 183 -2.62 -12.96 7.18
C TYR A 183 -3.02 -14.03 8.19
N THR A 184 -2.48 -15.26 8.08
CA THR A 184 -2.62 -16.28 9.12
C THR A 184 -1.94 -15.82 10.41
N PRO A 185 -2.27 -16.38 11.59
CA PRO A 185 -1.65 -15.99 12.85
C PRO A 185 -0.12 -16.06 12.87
N THR A 186 0.47 -16.99 12.09
CA THR A 186 1.93 -17.13 11.98
C THR A 186 2.55 -16.12 10.99
N MET A 187 1.75 -15.60 10.05
CA MET A 187 2.16 -14.74 8.94
C MET A 187 3.35 -15.32 8.15
N LEU A 188 3.38 -16.64 7.99
CA LEU A 188 4.54 -17.35 7.43
C LEU A 188 4.85 -16.87 6.01
N GLY A 189 3.84 -16.75 5.15
CA GLY A 189 4.01 -16.27 3.78
C GLY A 189 4.55 -14.84 3.73
N LEU A 190 4.06 -13.97 4.61
CA LEU A 190 4.49 -12.58 4.69
C LEU A 190 5.96 -12.48 5.12
N LYS A 191 6.35 -13.19 6.19
CA LYS A 191 7.73 -13.20 6.69
C LYS A 191 8.69 -13.79 5.66
N MET A 192 8.30 -14.89 5.02
CA MET A 192 9.08 -15.51 3.93
C MET A 192 9.34 -14.50 2.80
N ASP A 193 8.32 -13.78 2.36
CA ASP A 193 8.46 -12.80 1.28
C ASP A 193 9.31 -11.58 1.66
N GLN A 194 9.29 -11.18 2.92
CA GLN A 194 10.17 -10.13 3.44
C GLN A 194 11.64 -10.56 3.44
N GLU A 195 11.93 -11.82 3.78
CA GLU A 195 13.29 -12.38 3.70
C GLU A 195 13.74 -12.57 2.25
N VAL A 196 12.85 -13.02 1.35
CA VAL A 196 13.13 -13.08 -0.10
C VAL A 196 13.50 -11.69 -0.63
N LEU A 197 12.81 -10.63 -0.18
CA LEU A 197 13.21 -9.27 -0.53
C LEU A 197 14.62 -8.94 -0.02
N GLY A 198 14.97 -9.33 1.20
CA GLY A 198 16.32 -9.17 1.75
C GLY A 198 17.40 -9.78 0.87
N GLU A 199 17.18 -11.00 0.38
CA GLU A 199 18.07 -11.68 -0.57
C GLU A 199 18.13 -10.98 -1.93
N LEU A 200 16.99 -10.51 -2.45
CA LEU A 200 16.96 -9.74 -3.69
C LEU A 200 17.74 -8.43 -3.55
N VAL A 201 17.66 -7.76 -2.40
CA VAL A 201 18.44 -6.55 -2.11
C VAL A 201 19.93 -6.87 -2.00
N ARG A 202 20.31 -8.00 -1.38
CA ARG A 202 21.70 -8.47 -1.36
C ARG A 202 22.26 -8.64 -2.78
N MET A 203 21.47 -9.19 -3.69
CA MET A 203 21.87 -9.44 -5.08
C MET A 203 21.88 -8.19 -5.96
N LYS A 204 20.93 -7.27 -5.76
CA LYS A 204 20.70 -6.13 -6.69
C LYS A 204 21.22 -4.80 -6.17
N ILE A 205 21.26 -4.61 -4.86
CA ILE A 205 21.66 -3.36 -4.19
C ILE A 205 22.55 -3.71 -2.98
N PRO A 206 23.69 -4.41 -3.17
CA PRO A 206 24.50 -4.96 -2.09
C PRO A 206 24.97 -3.91 -1.08
N ALA A 207 25.17 -2.66 -1.53
CA ALA A 207 25.55 -1.55 -0.65
C ALA A 207 24.50 -1.28 0.45
N VAL A 208 23.20 -1.34 0.12
CA VAL A 208 22.12 -1.18 1.10
C VAL A 208 22.08 -2.38 2.04
N TRP A 209 22.19 -3.58 1.49
CA TRP A 209 22.19 -4.81 2.28
C TRP A 209 23.32 -4.83 3.31
N GLN A 210 24.53 -4.41 2.93
CA GLN A 210 25.67 -4.33 3.86
C GLN A 210 25.45 -3.32 4.99
N VAL A 211 24.77 -2.20 4.72
CA VAL A 211 24.41 -1.24 5.79
C VAL A 211 23.42 -1.87 6.75
N MET A 212 22.37 -2.52 6.24
CA MET A 212 21.37 -3.22 7.04
C MET A 212 22.02 -4.29 7.94
N ASN A 213 22.88 -5.14 7.36
CA ASN A 213 23.57 -6.20 8.08
C ASN A 213 24.54 -5.68 9.15
N ARG A 214 25.27 -4.59 8.86
CA ARG A 214 26.18 -3.97 9.86
C ARG A 214 25.45 -3.40 11.07
N HIS A 215 24.20 -3.00 10.91
CA HIS A 215 23.38 -2.43 11.97
C HIS A 215 22.36 -3.43 12.54
N ASP A 216 22.45 -4.70 12.16
CA ASP A 216 21.54 -5.77 12.59
C ASP A 216 20.05 -5.42 12.37
N VAL A 217 19.77 -4.74 11.25
CA VAL A 217 18.40 -4.33 10.91
C VAL A 217 17.72 -5.42 10.12
N MET A 218 16.63 -5.96 10.67
CA MET A 218 15.83 -7.00 10.02
C MET A 218 14.94 -6.42 8.89
N TRP A 219 14.90 -7.10 7.75
CA TRP A 219 14.06 -6.72 6.61
C TRP A 219 12.58 -6.77 6.95
N THR A 220 12.17 -7.75 7.76
CA THR A 220 10.80 -7.92 8.25
C THR A 220 10.26 -6.66 8.90
N LEU A 221 11.09 -5.91 9.64
CA LEU A 221 10.69 -4.65 10.28
C LEU A 221 10.53 -3.52 9.27
N VAL A 222 11.52 -3.35 8.38
CA VAL A 222 11.58 -2.23 7.43
C VAL A 222 10.43 -2.27 6.43
N VAL A 223 10.10 -3.46 5.92
CA VAL A 223 9.12 -3.61 4.84
C VAL A 223 7.78 -4.20 5.31
N SER A 224 7.61 -4.39 6.63
CA SER A 224 6.37 -4.86 7.26
C SER A 224 5.12 -4.20 6.66
N ARG A 225 5.01 -2.87 6.82
CA ARG A 225 3.86 -2.09 6.32
C ARG A 225 3.71 -2.12 4.80
N TRP A 226 4.79 -2.30 4.06
CA TRP A 226 4.76 -2.31 2.60
C TRP A 226 4.01 -3.54 2.09
N PHE A 227 4.31 -4.70 2.66
CA PHE A 227 3.74 -5.98 2.24
C PHE A 227 2.39 -6.23 2.91
N ILE A 228 2.24 -5.99 4.22
CA ILE A 228 0.98 -6.27 4.94
C ILE A 228 -0.17 -5.36 4.51
N CYS A 229 0.09 -4.13 4.08
CA CYS A 229 -0.94 -3.20 3.60
C CYS A 229 -0.89 -3.02 2.07
N LEU A 230 -0.08 -3.81 1.35
CA LEU A 230 0.07 -3.73 -0.11
C LEU A 230 0.28 -2.30 -0.63
N TYR A 231 1.13 -1.54 0.07
CA TYR A 231 1.50 -0.14 -0.18
C TYR A 231 0.40 0.92 0.02
N VAL A 232 -0.81 0.54 0.43
CA VAL A 232 -1.97 1.45 0.57
C VAL A 232 -1.67 2.67 1.46
N ASP A 233 -0.93 2.46 2.54
CA ASP A 233 -0.62 3.50 3.54
C ASP A 233 0.78 4.14 3.33
N ILE A 234 1.44 3.80 2.23
CA ILE A 234 2.82 4.21 1.96
C ILE A 234 2.91 5.09 0.71
N LEU A 235 2.09 4.79 -0.30
CA LEU A 235 2.12 5.45 -1.60
C LEU A 235 0.78 6.15 -1.91
N PRO A 236 0.78 7.18 -2.76
CA PRO A 236 -0.45 7.80 -3.22
C PRO A 236 -1.40 6.79 -3.86
N VAL A 237 -2.71 6.96 -3.65
CA VAL A 237 -3.77 6.05 -4.14
C VAL A 237 -3.61 5.68 -5.62
N GLU A 238 -3.34 6.65 -6.49
CA GLU A 238 -3.17 6.37 -7.92
C GLU A 238 -1.99 5.43 -8.20
N THR A 239 -0.90 5.54 -7.43
CA THR A 239 0.25 4.63 -7.53
C THR A 239 -0.12 3.25 -7.03
N VAL A 240 -0.82 3.13 -5.90
CA VAL A 240 -1.27 1.85 -5.34
C VAL A 240 -2.17 1.12 -6.34
N LEU A 241 -3.11 1.82 -6.97
CA LEU A 241 -3.99 1.22 -7.97
C LEU A 241 -3.22 0.70 -9.19
N ARG A 242 -2.11 1.35 -9.56
CA ARG A 242 -1.23 0.89 -10.65
C ARG A 242 -0.42 -0.35 -10.28
N ILE A 243 -0.03 -0.45 -9.01
CA ILE A 243 0.60 -1.66 -8.45
C ILE A 243 -0.43 -2.79 -8.48
N TRP A 244 -1.65 -2.54 -8.02
CA TRP A 244 -2.72 -3.53 -7.95
C TRP A 244 -3.20 -4.00 -9.31
N ASP A 245 -3.26 -3.12 -10.32
CA ASP A 245 -3.47 -3.51 -11.72
C ASP A 245 -2.52 -4.66 -12.12
N CYS A 246 -1.23 -4.51 -11.80
CA CYS A 246 -0.23 -5.52 -12.12
C CYS A 246 -0.27 -6.71 -11.16
N LEU A 247 -0.59 -6.50 -9.87
CA LEU A 247 -0.66 -7.55 -8.86
C LEU A 247 -1.74 -8.58 -9.20
N PHE A 248 -2.97 -8.13 -9.50
CA PHE A 248 -4.07 -9.01 -9.89
C PHE A 248 -3.79 -9.77 -11.20
N TYR A 249 -3.00 -9.18 -12.10
CA TYR A 249 -2.72 -9.79 -13.39
C TYR A 249 -1.48 -10.72 -13.39
N GLU A 250 -0.38 -10.28 -12.77
CA GLU A 250 0.94 -10.92 -12.82
C GLU A 250 1.36 -11.63 -11.52
N GLY A 251 0.65 -11.43 -10.42
CA GLY A 251 0.89 -12.08 -9.12
C GLY A 251 1.86 -11.33 -8.19
N SER A 252 2.17 -11.95 -7.06
CA SER A 252 2.91 -11.39 -5.91
C SER A 252 4.28 -10.80 -6.25
N LYS A 253 4.93 -11.27 -7.34
CA LYS A 253 6.23 -10.74 -7.79
C LYS A 253 6.28 -9.23 -8.00
N ILE A 254 5.12 -8.61 -8.22
CA ILE A 254 5.00 -7.16 -8.35
C ILE A 254 5.38 -6.45 -7.04
N LEU A 255 5.09 -7.04 -5.88
CA LEU A 255 5.45 -6.48 -4.58
C LEU A 255 6.97 -6.30 -4.46
N TYR A 256 7.78 -7.35 -4.73
CA TYR A 256 9.25 -7.20 -4.66
C TYR A 256 9.77 -6.18 -5.68
N ARG A 257 9.20 -6.11 -6.89
CA ARG A 257 9.63 -5.12 -7.90
C ARG A 257 9.43 -3.69 -7.41
N VAL A 258 8.29 -3.42 -6.77
CA VAL A 258 7.99 -2.11 -6.18
C VAL A 258 8.94 -1.84 -5.01
N ALA A 259 9.10 -2.81 -4.10
CA ALA A 259 9.99 -2.67 -2.95
C ALA A 259 11.44 -2.36 -3.37
N LEU A 260 11.99 -3.11 -4.33
CA LEU A 260 13.33 -2.87 -4.86
C LEU A 260 13.45 -1.48 -5.50
N MET A 261 12.44 -1.03 -6.23
CA MET A 261 12.43 0.31 -6.80
C MET A 261 12.38 1.38 -5.71
N LEU A 262 11.57 1.22 -4.67
CA LEU A 262 11.53 2.15 -3.54
C LEU A 262 12.87 2.20 -2.81
N ILE A 263 13.48 1.05 -2.52
CA ILE A 263 14.79 0.97 -1.87
C ILE A 263 15.86 1.65 -2.73
N GLN A 264 15.89 1.37 -4.03
CA GLN A 264 16.83 1.99 -4.95
C GLN A 264 16.65 3.51 -5.00
N CYS A 265 15.41 4.00 -5.16
CA CYS A 265 15.11 5.42 -5.21
C CYS A 265 15.45 6.13 -3.90
N LEU A 266 15.07 5.56 -2.76
CA LEU A 266 15.40 6.11 -1.45
C LEU A 266 16.91 6.16 -1.27
N PHE A 267 17.63 5.08 -1.57
CA PHE A 267 19.08 5.05 -1.47
C PHE A 267 19.75 6.13 -2.32
N VAL A 268 19.34 6.30 -3.58
CA VAL A 268 19.87 7.35 -4.46
C VAL A 268 19.58 8.76 -3.91
N ILE A 269 18.35 9.02 -3.46
CA ILE A 269 17.96 10.33 -2.92
C ILE A 269 18.72 10.63 -1.62
N TYR A 270 18.87 9.65 -0.73
CA TYR A 270 19.59 9.82 0.54
C TYR A 270 21.09 10.00 0.32
N LEU A 271 21.72 9.27 -0.62
CA LEU A 271 23.11 9.52 -0.99
C LEU A 271 23.27 10.93 -1.58
N GLN A 272 22.40 11.33 -2.51
CA GLN A 272 22.44 12.69 -3.06
C GLN A 272 22.29 13.74 -1.96
N LYS A 273 21.38 13.57 -1.00
CA LYS A 273 21.23 14.52 0.12
C LYS A 273 22.43 14.54 1.07
N ILE A 274 23.01 13.38 1.38
CA ILE A 274 24.22 13.30 2.23
C ILE A 274 25.43 13.94 1.55
N PHE A 275 25.58 13.80 0.23
CA PHE A 275 26.71 14.34 -0.52
C PHE A 275 26.49 15.78 -1.05
N MET A 276 25.24 16.22 -1.27
CA MET A 276 24.92 17.55 -1.78
C MET A 276 24.58 18.58 -0.69
N GLU A 277 24.28 18.16 0.55
CA GLU A 277 24.20 19.08 1.70
C GLU A 277 25.30 18.78 2.74
N PRO A 278 26.50 19.37 2.63
CA PRO A 278 27.50 19.36 3.71
C PRO A 278 27.10 20.19 4.95
N GLY A 279 25.86 20.66 5.07
CA GLY A 279 25.49 21.72 6.01
C GLY A 279 24.24 21.42 6.82
N GLY A 280 24.40 20.88 8.03
CA GLY A 280 23.31 20.90 9.01
C GLY A 280 23.61 20.24 10.35
N LEU A 281 24.32 19.11 10.37
CA LEU A 281 24.71 18.43 11.60
C LEU A 281 26.22 18.46 11.77
N SER A 282 26.72 19.46 12.48
CA SER A 282 28.12 19.44 12.91
C SER A 282 28.34 18.37 13.98
N THR A 283 29.51 17.74 13.97
CA THR A 283 29.94 16.79 15.01
C THR A 283 29.88 17.42 16.41
N ALA A 284 30.07 18.75 16.51
CA ALA A 284 29.92 19.51 17.75
C ALA A 284 28.47 19.51 18.27
N THR A 285 27.48 19.72 17.40
CA THR A 285 26.05 19.67 17.76
C THR A 285 25.66 18.27 18.26
N ILE A 286 26.10 17.22 17.57
CA ILE A 286 25.84 15.83 17.98
C ILE A 286 26.50 15.53 19.33
N THR A 287 27.73 15.99 19.54
CA THR A 287 28.45 15.78 20.80
C THR A 287 27.76 16.47 21.98
N LYS A 288 27.26 17.70 21.77
CA LYS A 288 26.50 18.45 22.78
C LYS A 288 25.18 17.77 23.13
N LEU A 289 24.44 17.31 22.12
CA LEU A 289 23.18 16.57 22.32
C LEU A 289 23.42 15.23 23.04
N ARG A 290 24.47 14.48 22.68
CA ARG A 290 24.84 13.25 23.38
C ARG A 290 25.14 13.50 24.85
N LYS A 291 25.86 14.56 25.19
CA LYS A 291 26.16 14.94 26.58
C LYS A 291 24.87 15.29 27.35
N MET A 292 23.97 16.05 26.73
CA MET A 292 22.68 16.41 27.34
C MET A 292 21.79 15.18 27.60
N CYS A 293 21.67 14.27 26.64
CA CYS A 293 20.91 13.04 26.80
C CYS A 293 21.52 12.14 27.88
N ARG A 294 22.86 12.00 27.91
CA ARG A 294 23.56 11.21 28.95
C ARG A 294 23.27 11.71 30.36
N ASN A 295 23.29 13.03 30.54
CA ASN A 295 23.00 13.65 31.84
C ASN A 295 21.55 13.40 32.28
N ARG A 296 20.57 13.53 31.36
CA ARG A 296 19.15 13.25 31.66
C ARG A 296 18.89 11.79 32.03
N ILE A 297 19.54 10.86 31.34
CA ILE A 297 19.42 9.43 31.62
C ILE A 297 20.05 9.11 32.98
N SER A 298 21.23 9.67 33.27
CA SER A 298 21.93 9.45 34.54
C SER A 298 21.16 10.03 35.74
N SER A 299 20.52 11.20 35.58
CA SER A 299 19.65 11.78 36.62
C SER A 299 18.35 11.02 36.84
N ALA A 300 17.88 10.28 35.83
CA ALA A 300 16.68 9.43 35.95
C ALA A 300 17.00 8.06 36.60
N GLN A 301 18.25 7.60 36.50
CA GLN A 301 18.70 6.33 37.08
C GLN A 301 19.14 6.47 38.55
N ASN A 302 19.59 7.66 38.98
CA ASN A 302 19.90 7.97 40.38
C ASN A 302 19.10 9.20 40.83
N PRO A 303 17.82 9.05 41.22
CA PRO A 303 17.09 10.14 41.84
C PRO A 303 17.72 10.47 43.21
N PRO A 304 17.83 11.75 43.59
CA PRO A 304 18.36 12.12 44.90
C PRO A 304 17.47 11.51 46.00
N SER A 305 18.09 10.71 46.86
CA SER A 305 17.47 10.21 48.09
C SER A 305 17.14 11.39 48.99
N HIS A 306 15.84 11.59 49.26
CA HIS A 306 15.35 12.45 50.33
C HIS A 306 15.75 11.89 51.69
#